data_AF-A0A6C1NVM1-F1
#
_entry.id   AF-A0A6C1NVM1-F1
#
_cell.length_a   1.000
_cell.length_b   1.000
_cell.length_c   1.000
_cell.angle_alpha   90.00
_cell.angle_beta   90.00
_cell.angle_gamma   90.00
#
_symmetry.space_group_name_H-M   'P 1'
#
loop_
_entity.id
_entity.type
_entity.pdbx_description
1 polymer ?
#
loop_
_entity_poly.entity_id
_entity_poly.type
_entity_poly.pdbx_seq_one_letter_code
_entity_poly.pdbx_strand_id
1 'polypeptide(L)'
;DPRRTNITVIRLAEMHLIRAEANVRLTGSGVNGIGGVTPEADISAIRVRVGLGALGSVTLADVLQERRNELMFEGQLYNDLKRLAGTTQSLTRLVVPWNDNSMIFPIPNREMLVNSSLVQNPGYE
;
A
#
# COMPACT_ATOMS: atom_id res chain seq x y z
N ASP A 1 11.01 -25.58 5.31
CA ASP A 1 12.36 -25.02 5.14
C ASP A 1 12.20 -23.61 4.56
N PRO A 2 12.43 -22.55 5.34
CA PRO A 2 12.29 -21.16 4.86
C PRO A 2 13.19 -20.85 3.65
N ARG A 3 14.19 -21.69 3.35
CA ARG A 3 15.02 -21.60 2.13
C ARG A 3 14.31 -22.07 0.85
N ARG A 4 13.08 -22.60 0.96
CA ARG A 4 12.31 -23.18 -0.16
C ARG A 4 10.97 -22.48 -0.42
N THR A 5 10.64 -21.43 0.32
CA THR A 5 9.38 -20.70 0.15
C THR A 5 9.56 -19.58 -0.87
N ASN A 6 8.66 -19.51 -1.84
CA ASN A 6 8.65 -18.40 -2.80
C ASN A 6 8.17 -17.12 -2.12
N ILE A 7 8.80 -15.99 -2.44
CA ILE A 7 8.35 -14.67 -2.03
C ILE A 7 7.37 -14.16 -3.10
N THR A 8 6.13 -13.93 -2.71
CA THR A 8 5.11 -13.37 -3.59
C THR A 8 5.36 -11.88 -3.77
N VAL A 9 5.67 -11.46 -5.00
CA VAL A 9 5.85 -10.04 -5.34
C VAL A 9 4.54 -9.41 -5.81
N ILE A 10 3.76 -10.16 -6.59
CA ILE A 10 2.42 -9.77 -7.07
C ILE A 10 1.49 -10.95 -6.88
N ARG A 11 0.24 -10.67 -6.49
CA ARG A 11 -0.83 -11.66 -6.43
C ARG A 11 -2.17 -11.08 -6.80
N LEU A 12 -3.08 -11.96 -7.22
CA LEU A 12 -4.38 -11.57 -7.74
C LEU A 12 -5.21 -10.72 -6.76
N ALA A 13 -5.14 -10.99 -5.44
CA ALA A 13 -5.88 -10.18 -4.47
C ALA A 13 -5.42 -8.73 -4.44
N GLU A 14 -4.14 -8.43 -4.72
CA GLU A 14 -3.69 -7.05 -4.87
C GLU A 14 -4.40 -6.36 -6.03
N MET A 15 -4.62 -7.06 -7.16
CA MET A 15 -5.34 -6.49 -8.31
C MET A 15 -6.80 -6.21 -7.98
N HIS A 16 -7.45 -7.08 -7.19
CA HIS A 16 -8.80 -6.81 -6.67
C HIS A 16 -8.82 -5.57 -5.77
N LEU A 17 -7.86 -5.44 -4.84
CA LEU A 17 -7.76 -4.28 -3.94
C LEU A 17 -7.48 -2.98 -4.70
N ILE A 18 -6.60 -3.01 -5.70
CA ILE A 18 -6.30 -1.84 -6.54
C ILE A 18 -7.55 -1.39 -7.30
N ARG A 19 -8.26 -2.34 -7.93
CA ARG A 19 -9.50 -2.02 -8.66
C ARG A 19 -10.62 -1.54 -7.72
N ALA A 20 -10.79 -2.17 -6.56
CA ALA A 20 -11.75 -1.73 -5.54
C ALA A 20 -11.45 -0.29 -5.11
N GLU A 21 -10.20 0.03 -4.77
CA GLU A 21 -9.82 1.38 -4.35
C GLU A 21 -10.08 2.40 -5.45
N ALA A 22 -9.69 2.08 -6.69
CA ALA A 22 -9.93 2.95 -7.84
C ALA A 22 -11.42 3.20 -8.05
N ASN A 23 -12.25 2.16 -8.02
CA ASN A 23 -13.68 2.27 -8.24
C ASN A 23 -14.38 3.08 -7.13
N VAL A 24 -13.99 2.92 -5.85
CA VAL A 24 -14.51 3.76 -4.76
C VAL A 24 -14.18 5.24 -5.00
N ARG A 25 -12.96 5.56 -5.43
CA ARG A 25 -12.54 6.94 -5.72
C ARG A 25 -13.27 7.53 -6.94
N LEU A 26 -13.58 6.72 -7.94
CA LEU A 26 -14.29 7.15 -9.15
C LEU A 26 -15.79 7.35 -8.94
N THR A 27 -16.42 6.64 -8.00
CA THR A 27 -17.87 6.80 -7.70
C THR A 27 -18.24 8.25 -7.36
N GLY A 28 -17.34 9.00 -6.70
CA GLY A 28 -17.53 10.43 -6.42
C GLY A 28 -17.21 11.37 -7.60
N SER A 29 -16.67 10.84 -8.70
CA SER A 29 -16.18 11.59 -9.85
C SER A 29 -17.11 11.52 -11.08
N GLY A 30 -18.23 10.79 -10.99
CA GLY A 30 -19.19 10.62 -12.10
C GLY A 30 -18.68 9.76 -13.26
N VAL A 31 -17.58 9.04 -13.05
CA VAL A 31 -16.98 8.15 -14.04
C VAL A 31 -17.51 6.74 -13.83
N ASN A 32 -17.88 6.05 -14.91
CA ASN A 32 -18.25 4.64 -14.85
C ASN A 32 -17.09 3.80 -14.28
N GLY A 33 -17.39 2.94 -13.32
CA GLY A 33 -16.39 2.08 -12.68
C GLY A 33 -15.58 1.25 -13.69
N ILE A 34 -14.33 0.96 -13.33
CA ILE A 34 -13.38 0.19 -14.14
C ILE A 34 -13.72 -1.30 -14.09
N GLY A 35 -13.70 -1.95 -15.25
CA GLY A 35 -13.75 -3.40 -15.36
C GLY A 35 -15.12 -4.04 -15.11
N GLY A 36 -16.19 -3.25 -14.96
CA GLY A 36 -17.55 -3.76 -14.79
C GLY A 36 -17.80 -4.49 -13.47
N VAL A 37 -16.94 -4.29 -12.47
CA VAL A 37 -17.02 -4.92 -11.14
C VAL A 37 -17.15 -3.84 -10.07
N THR A 38 -18.06 -4.02 -9.12
CA THR A 38 -18.25 -3.06 -8.01
C THR A 38 -17.17 -3.23 -6.94
N PRO A 39 -16.86 -2.18 -6.15
CA PRO A 39 -15.97 -2.31 -5.00
C PRO A 39 -16.37 -3.42 -4.03
N GLU A 40 -17.67 -3.59 -3.77
CA GLU A 40 -18.23 -4.65 -2.93
C GLU A 40 -17.87 -6.03 -3.45
N ALA A 41 -17.96 -6.24 -4.77
CA ALA A 41 -17.65 -7.52 -5.39
C ALA A 41 -16.16 -7.85 -5.29
N ASP A 42 -15.27 -6.87 -5.51
CA ASP A 42 -13.83 -7.05 -5.37
C ASP A 42 -13.42 -7.34 -3.91
N ILE A 43 -13.98 -6.60 -2.94
CA ILE A 43 -13.72 -6.85 -1.52
C ILE A 43 -14.31 -8.20 -1.07
N SER A 44 -15.48 -8.57 -1.57
CA SER A 44 -16.10 -9.87 -1.26
C SER A 44 -15.28 -11.05 -1.76
N ALA A 45 -14.64 -10.93 -2.93
CA ALA A 45 -13.75 -11.98 -3.45
C ALA A 45 -12.59 -12.29 -2.50
N ILE A 46 -12.11 -11.28 -1.77
CA ILE A 46 -11.03 -11.41 -0.78
C ILE A 46 -11.55 -12.00 0.52
N ARG A 47 -12.62 -11.41 1.06
CA ARG A 47 -13.21 -11.75 2.36
C ARG A 47 -13.78 -13.17 2.39
N VAL A 48 -14.53 -13.56 1.37
CA VAL A 48 -15.15 -14.89 1.29
C VAL A 48 -14.08 -15.99 1.21
N ARG A 49 -12.97 -15.74 0.52
CA ARG A 49 -11.85 -16.70 0.43
C ARG A 49 -11.21 -17.01 1.79
N VAL A 50 -11.33 -16.12 2.77
CA VAL A 50 -10.86 -16.34 4.15
C VAL A 50 -12.00 -16.59 5.15
N GLY A 51 -13.22 -16.89 4.66
CA GLY A 51 -14.37 -17.25 5.49
C GLY A 51 -15.07 -16.06 6.17
N LEU A 52 -14.79 -14.82 5.75
CA LEU A 52 -15.47 -13.62 6.23
C LEU A 52 -16.70 -13.30 5.38
N GLY A 53 -17.72 -12.72 6.01
CA GLY A 53 -18.92 -12.26 5.32
C GLY A 53 -18.65 -11.08 4.39
N ALA A 54 -19.41 -11.01 3.29
CA ALA A 54 -19.43 -9.88 2.37
C ALA A 54 -19.90 -8.59 3.07
N LEU A 55 -19.45 -7.44 2.56
CA LEU A 55 -19.90 -6.12 3.02
C LEU A 55 -21.04 -5.63 2.13
N GLY A 56 -22.09 -5.07 2.72
CA GLY A 56 -23.24 -4.53 1.97
C GLY A 56 -22.93 -3.20 1.27
N SER A 57 -21.97 -2.44 1.78
CA SER A 57 -21.47 -1.19 1.21
C SER A 57 -19.98 -1.08 1.53
N VAL A 58 -19.17 -0.64 0.57
CA VAL A 58 -17.72 -0.48 0.77
C VAL A 58 -17.32 0.99 0.70
N THR A 59 -16.74 1.50 1.78
CA THR A 59 -16.11 2.83 1.81
C THR A 59 -14.63 2.76 1.45
N LEU A 60 -14.00 3.92 1.21
CA LEU A 60 -12.55 3.97 0.98
C LEU A 60 -11.78 3.45 2.20
N ALA A 61 -12.25 3.75 3.41
CA ALA A 61 -11.64 3.27 4.64
C ALA A 61 -11.68 1.74 4.73
N ASP A 62 -12.80 1.11 4.34
CA ASP A 62 -12.93 -0.34 4.33
C ASP A 62 -11.92 -0.98 3.36
N VAL A 63 -11.77 -0.42 2.15
CA VAL A 63 -10.80 -0.93 1.17
C VAL A 63 -9.37 -0.82 1.69
N LEU A 64 -9.01 0.33 2.27
CA LEU A 64 -7.66 0.55 2.78
C LEU A 64 -7.35 -0.35 3.99
N GLN A 65 -8.34 -0.59 4.86
CA GLN A 65 -8.20 -1.53 5.97
C GLN A 65 -8.07 -2.97 5.48
N GLU A 66 -8.88 -3.39 4.51
CA GLU A 66 -8.79 -4.73 3.92
C GLU A 66 -7.45 -4.90 3.21
N ARG A 67 -6.96 -3.89 2.47
CA ARG A 67 -5.62 -3.91 1.85
C ARG A 67 -4.52 -4.11 2.89
N ARG A 68 -4.62 -3.41 4.02
CA ARG A 68 -3.65 -3.53 5.13
C ARG A 68 -3.66 -4.93 5.74
N ASN A 69 -4.83 -5.51 5.96
CA ASN A 69 -4.99 -6.84 6.54
C ASN A 69 -4.51 -7.94 5.59
N GLU A 70 -4.90 -7.84 4.32
CA GLU A 70 -4.65 -8.83 3.30
C GLU A 70 -3.15 -8.86 2.92
N LEU A 71 -2.51 -7.71 2.73
CA LEU A 71 -1.11 -7.59 2.27
C LEU A 71 -0.10 -7.35 3.41
N MET A 72 -0.49 -7.63 4.65
CA MET A 72 0.39 -7.45 5.79
C MET A 72 1.65 -8.33 5.65
N PHE A 73 2.82 -7.75 5.90
CA PHE A 73 4.13 -8.41 5.76
C PHE A 73 4.56 -8.74 4.33
N GLU A 74 3.91 -8.16 3.32
CA GLU A 74 4.29 -8.31 1.89
C GLU A 74 4.95 -7.04 1.30
N GLY A 75 5.41 -6.11 2.14
CA GLY A 75 6.16 -4.91 1.70
C GLY A 75 5.30 -3.71 1.24
N GLN A 76 3.97 -3.79 1.36
CA GLN A 76 3.06 -2.78 0.79
C GLN A 76 2.89 -1.52 1.64
N LEU A 77 3.03 -1.62 2.96
CA LEU A 77 2.72 -0.53 3.90
C LEU A 77 3.42 0.78 3.57
N TYR A 78 4.72 0.73 3.30
CA TYR A 78 5.51 1.92 3.07
C TYR A 78 4.97 2.70 1.86
N ASN A 79 4.72 2.00 0.75
CA ASN A 79 4.18 2.61 -0.47
C ASN A 79 2.76 3.16 -0.24
N ASP A 80 1.92 2.44 0.51
CA ASP A 80 0.59 2.91 0.88
C ASP A 80 0.65 4.19 1.74
N LEU A 81 1.53 4.25 2.75
CA LEU A 81 1.71 5.46 3.56
C LEU A 81 2.17 6.65 2.71
N LYS A 82 3.13 6.45 1.79
CA LYS A 82 3.62 7.53 0.91
C LYS A 82 2.54 8.07 -0.01
N ARG A 83 1.80 7.19 -0.70
CA ARG A 83 0.79 7.60 -1.69
C ARG A 83 -0.50 8.16 -1.05
N LEU A 84 -0.82 7.73 0.16
CA LEU A 84 -2.03 8.16 0.88
C LEU A 84 -1.77 9.35 1.81
N ALA A 85 -0.58 9.92 1.78
CA ALA A 85 -0.16 10.98 2.69
C ALA A 85 -0.37 10.60 4.18
N GLY A 86 -0.11 9.33 4.52
CA GLY A 86 -0.36 8.76 5.84
C GLY A 86 0.78 8.99 6.84
N THR A 87 0.63 8.38 8.02
CA THR A 87 1.60 8.46 9.11
C THR A 87 1.83 7.07 9.70
N THR A 88 3.07 6.74 10.06
CA THR A 88 3.35 5.47 10.75
C THR A 88 2.60 5.40 12.07
N GLN A 89 2.11 4.22 12.44
CA GLN A 89 1.50 3.99 13.75
C GLN A 89 2.48 3.25 14.65
N SER A 90 2.77 3.81 15.82
CA SER A 90 3.61 3.16 16.84
C SER A 90 3.16 3.59 18.24
N LEU A 91 3.13 2.63 19.16
CA LEU A 91 2.84 2.88 20.59
C LEU A 91 4.09 3.26 21.39
N THR A 92 5.29 2.95 20.87
CA THR A 92 6.56 3.04 21.62
C THR A 92 7.68 3.73 20.85
N ARG A 93 7.41 4.18 19.62
CA ARG A 93 8.38 4.86 18.76
C ARG A 93 7.80 6.16 18.21
N LEU A 94 8.70 6.95 17.62
CA LEU A 94 8.36 8.15 16.89
C LEU A 94 7.33 7.85 15.79
N VAL A 95 6.31 8.70 15.76
CA VAL A 95 5.29 8.74 14.71
C VAL A 95 5.86 9.59 13.58
N VAL A 96 6.12 8.96 12.43
CA VAL A 96 6.76 9.58 11.27
C VAL A 96 5.72 9.83 10.17
N PRO A 97 5.51 11.08 9.73
CA PRO A 97 4.61 11.40 8.62
C PRO A 97 5.24 11.02 7.28
N TRP A 98 4.40 10.78 6.25
CA TRP A 98 4.84 10.39 4.91
C TRP A 98 5.88 11.31 4.27
N ASN A 99 5.91 12.60 4.63
CA ASN A 99 6.79 13.62 4.06
C ASN A 99 8.07 13.86 4.90
N ASP A 100 8.28 13.10 5.97
CA ASP A 100 9.52 13.17 6.74
C ASP A 100 10.70 12.69 5.89
N ASN A 101 11.85 13.35 6.05
CA ASN A 101 13.08 13.01 5.35
C ASN A 101 13.53 11.56 5.63
N SER A 102 13.27 11.05 6.83
CA SER A 102 13.60 9.67 7.22
C SER A 102 12.75 8.60 6.50
N MET A 103 11.69 9.02 5.79
CA MET A 103 10.91 8.14 4.93
C MET A 103 11.58 7.90 3.57
N ILE A 104 12.78 8.41 3.31
CA ILE A 104 13.56 8.13 2.10
C ILE A 104 14.94 7.65 2.55
N PHE A 105 15.42 6.53 2.00
CA PHE A 105 16.76 6.04 2.35
C PHE A 105 17.85 7.03 1.91
N PRO A 106 18.97 7.15 2.64
CA PRO A 106 20.12 7.89 2.16
C PRO A 106 20.67 7.25 0.88
N ILE A 107 21.21 8.08 -0.01
CA ILE A 107 22.05 7.59 -1.09
C ILE A 107 23.28 6.94 -0.44
N PRO A 108 23.64 5.69 -0.78
CA PRO A 108 24.77 5.03 -0.15
C PRO A 108 26.06 5.82 -0.36
N ASN A 109 26.86 6.00 0.72
CA ASN A 109 28.08 6.81 0.68
C ASN A 109 29.06 6.39 -0.42
N ARG A 110 29.14 5.08 -0.72
CA ARG A 110 29.99 4.59 -1.83
C ARG A 110 29.62 5.19 -3.18
N GLU A 111 28.33 5.45 -3.42
CA GLU A 111 27.85 6.06 -4.67
C GLU A 111 28.17 7.56 -4.67
N MET A 112 28.00 8.23 -3.52
CA MET A 112 28.38 9.64 -3.34
C MET A 112 29.88 9.90 -3.57
N LEU A 113 30.75 8.99 -3.14
CA LEU A 113 32.20 9.08 -3.33
C LEU A 113 32.63 8.89 -4.80
N VAL A 114 31.88 8.08 -5.56
CA VAL A 114 32.22 7.76 -6.96
C VAL A 114 31.65 8.79 -7.93
N ASN A 115 30.49 9.39 -7.61
CA ASN A 115 29.82 10.34 -8.48
C ASN A 115 29.54 11.66 -7.76
N SER A 116 30.41 12.65 -8.02
CA SER A 116 30.30 14.00 -7.44
C SER A 116 29.11 14.82 -7.95
N SER A 117 28.37 14.34 -8.95
CA SER A 117 27.12 14.97 -9.40
C SER A 117 25.89 14.53 -8.61
N LEU A 118 26.01 13.51 -7.74
CA LEU A 118 24.92 13.12 -6.86
C LEU A 118 24.74 14.15 -5.73
N VAL A 119 23.48 14.45 -5.44
CA VAL A 119 23.08 15.27 -4.30
C VAL A 119 22.38 14.35 -3.31
N GLN A 120 22.81 14.37 -2.05
CA GLN A 120 22.24 13.54 -1.00
C GLN A 120 20.75 13.87 -0.77
N ASN A 121 19.97 12.88 -0.34
CA ASN A 121 18.60 13.08 0.07
C ASN A 121 18.53 14.02 1.29
N PRO A 122 17.54 14.93 1.37
CA PRO A 122 17.41 15.84 2.50
C PRO A 122 17.42 15.11 3.85
N GLY A 123 18.09 15.70 4.85
CA GLY A 123 18.19 15.11 6.21
C GLY A 123 19.32 14.09 6.40
N TYR A 124 20.09 13.80 5.34
CA TYR A 124 21.28 12.95 5.41
C TYR A 124 22.52 13.73 4.98
N GLU A 125 23.67 13.34 5.54
CA GLU A 125 25.01 13.84 5.17
C GLU A 125 25.66 12.97 4.08
#